data_AF-A0A6G1IL61-F1
#
_entry.id   AF-A0A6G1IL61-F1
#
_cell.length_a   1.000
_cell.length_b   1.000
_cell.length_c   1.000
_cell.angle_alpha   90.00
_cell.angle_beta   90.00
_cell.angle_gamma   90.00
#
_symmetry.space_group_name_H-M   'P 1'
#
loop_
_entity.id
_entity.type
_entity.pdbx_description
1 polymer ?
#
loop_
_entity_poly.entity_id
_entity_poly.type
_entity_poly.pdbx_seq_one_letter_code
_entity_poly.pdbx_strand_id
1 'polypeptide(L)'
;MPISRTPARSSRSSTTPLWDPRATLDIASDHRCVGHAPSKGRKCRIWLAGHNVHKADDILRNLSTQEPELGALRIHLSRLAGYLLCPRWHQDQVSSMVDKWEERIKYAYP
;
A
#
# COMPACT_ATOMS: atom_id res chain seq x y z
N MET A 1 -31.69 -27.42 -36.13
CA MET A 1 -30.39 -27.39 -35.41
C MET A 1 -30.17 -25.98 -34.86
N PRO A 2 -30.48 -25.67 -33.58
CA PRO A 2 -30.02 -24.42 -32.98
C PRO A 2 -28.76 -24.68 -32.14
N ILE A 3 -27.72 -23.88 -32.37
CA ILE A 3 -26.46 -23.92 -31.63
C ILE A 3 -26.65 -23.03 -30.39
N SER A 4 -26.78 -23.64 -29.23
CA SER A 4 -26.83 -22.96 -27.93
C SER A 4 -25.46 -22.33 -27.64
N ARG A 5 -25.39 -20.99 -27.65
CA ARG A 5 -24.23 -20.24 -27.15
C ARG A 5 -24.35 -20.10 -25.63
N THR A 6 -23.60 -20.90 -24.90
CA THR A 6 -23.38 -20.71 -23.46
C THR A 6 -22.34 -19.61 -23.27
N PRO A 7 -22.59 -18.56 -22.46
CA PRO A 7 -21.52 -17.65 -22.07
C PRO A 7 -20.65 -18.34 -21.02
N ALA A 8 -19.35 -18.46 -21.31
CA ALA A 8 -18.35 -18.86 -20.33
C ALA A 8 -18.29 -17.79 -19.24
N ARG A 9 -18.86 -18.11 -18.08
CA ARG A 9 -18.76 -17.32 -16.85
C ARG A 9 -17.31 -17.33 -16.40
N SER A 10 -16.56 -16.28 -16.75
CA SER A 10 -15.22 -16.04 -16.24
C SER A 10 -15.30 -15.87 -14.72
N SER A 11 -14.93 -16.93 -14.00
CA SER A 11 -14.70 -16.88 -12.56
C SER A 11 -13.50 -15.97 -12.30
N ARG A 12 -13.77 -14.72 -11.90
CA ARG A 12 -12.75 -13.93 -11.18
C ARG A 12 -12.48 -14.70 -9.90
N SER A 13 -11.33 -15.35 -9.82
CA SER A 13 -10.80 -15.90 -8.59
C SER A 13 -10.66 -14.72 -7.63
N SER A 14 -11.61 -14.56 -6.71
CA SER A 14 -11.46 -13.66 -5.58
C SER A 14 -10.48 -14.33 -4.63
N THR A 15 -9.19 -14.22 -4.92
CA THR A 15 -8.14 -14.62 -3.98
C THR A 15 -8.32 -13.77 -2.74
N THR A 16 -8.79 -14.40 -1.65
CA THR A 16 -8.86 -13.74 -0.35
C THR A 16 -7.45 -13.25 0.00
N PRO A 17 -7.28 -11.97 0.36
CA PRO A 17 -5.98 -11.46 0.75
C PRO A 17 -5.45 -12.22 1.98
N LEU A 18 -4.15 -12.52 2.00
CA LEU A 18 -3.47 -13.18 3.12
C LEU A 18 -3.48 -12.28 4.38
N TRP A 19 -3.42 -10.97 4.17
CA TRP A 19 -3.51 -9.95 5.20
C TRP A 19 -4.01 -8.63 4.63
N ASP A 20 -4.32 -7.64 5.47
CA ASP A 20 -4.71 -6.28 5.06
C ASP A 20 -3.53 -5.30 5.28
N PRO A 21 -2.75 -4.98 4.22
CA PRO A 21 -1.64 -4.05 4.35
C PRO A 21 -2.06 -2.64 4.74
N ARG A 22 -3.26 -2.16 4.35
CA ARG A 22 -3.67 -0.80 4.73
C ARG A 22 -3.92 -0.71 6.22
N ALA A 23 -4.62 -1.70 6.78
CA ALA A 23 -4.89 -1.77 8.21
C ALA A 23 -3.60 -1.97 9.01
N THR A 24 -2.78 -2.97 8.65
CA THR A 24 -1.54 -3.29 9.37
C THR A 24 -0.54 -2.12 9.32
N LEU A 25 -0.38 -1.48 8.17
CA LEU A 25 0.54 -0.35 8.02
C LEU A 25 -0.06 0.98 8.53
N ASP A 26 -1.31 0.97 8.99
CA ASP A 26 -2.15 2.13 9.34
C ASP A 26 -1.98 3.29 8.34
N ILE A 27 -2.34 2.97 7.09
CA ILE A 27 -2.38 3.89 5.95
C ILE A 27 -3.83 4.33 5.78
N ALA A 28 -4.11 5.60 6.06
CA ALA A 28 -5.43 6.18 5.87
C ALA A 28 -5.84 6.24 4.39
N SER A 29 -7.12 5.98 4.10
CA SER A 29 -7.72 6.13 2.75
C SER A 29 -8.04 7.59 2.38
N ASP A 30 -7.27 8.55 2.90
CA ASP A 30 -7.48 9.98 2.68
C ASP A 30 -6.73 10.54 1.47
N HIS A 31 -5.98 9.68 0.76
CA HIS A 31 -5.13 10.01 -0.39
C HIS A 31 -4.15 11.17 -0.12
N ARG A 32 -3.78 11.36 1.16
CA ARG A 32 -2.81 12.38 1.57
C ARG A 32 -1.48 11.76 1.89
N CYS A 33 -0.46 12.61 1.81
CA CYS A 33 0.90 12.27 2.21
C CYS A 33 0.94 11.61 3.60
N VAL A 34 1.62 10.47 3.70
CA VAL A 34 1.78 9.72 4.98
C VAL A 34 2.87 10.31 5.88
N GLY A 35 3.68 11.23 5.35
CA GLY A 35 4.78 11.86 6.06
C GLY A 35 4.31 12.81 7.17
N HIS A 36 5.20 13.02 8.14
CA HIS A 36 5.02 13.98 9.22
C HIS A 36 5.55 15.35 8.79
N ALA A 37 4.80 16.42 9.02
CA ALA A 37 5.22 17.79 8.77
C ALA A 37 5.69 18.43 10.09
N PRO A 38 7.01 18.50 10.37
CA PRO A 38 7.53 18.90 11.68
C PRO A 38 7.14 20.34 12.04
N SER A 39 7.17 21.25 11.06
CA SER A 39 6.77 22.65 11.22
C SER A 39 5.31 22.86 11.61
N LYS A 40 4.47 21.83 11.49
CA LYS A 40 3.05 21.84 11.88
C LYS A 40 2.72 20.84 12.98
N GLY A 41 3.70 20.03 13.43
CA GLY A 41 3.52 19.03 14.49
C GLY A 41 2.47 17.96 14.18
N ARG A 42 2.22 17.63 12.90
CA ARG A 42 1.14 16.70 12.51
C ARG A 42 1.42 16.00 11.19
N LYS A 43 0.59 15.00 10.85
CA LYS A 43 0.54 14.38 9.51
C LYS A 43 0.40 15.46 8.43
N CYS A 44 1.15 15.31 7.35
CA CYS A 44 1.01 16.12 6.15
C CYS A 44 -0.43 16.03 5.61
N ARG A 45 -0.94 17.13 5.04
CA ARG A 45 -2.29 17.19 4.46
C ARG A 45 -2.29 17.42 2.95
N ILE A 46 -1.13 17.35 2.29
CA ILE A 46 -1.06 17.45 0.83
C ILE A 46 -1.71 16.21 0.22
N TRP A 47 -2.57 16.45 -0.76
CA TRP A 47 -3.11 15.43 -1.65
C TRP A 47 -2.04 14.86 -2.57
N LEU A 48 -2.01 13.54 -2.68
CA LEU A 48 -1.16 12.85 -3.63
C LEU A 48 -1.74 12.95 -5.04
N ALA A 49 -0.88 12.93 -6.04
CA ALA A 49 -1.31 12.83 -7.43
C ALA A 49 -2.01 11.48 -7.65
N GLY A 50 -3.08 11.46 -8.47
CA GLY A 50 -3.89 10.26 -8.68
C GLY A 50 -3.08 9.05 -9.19
N HIS A 51 -2.05 9.28 -10.03
CA HIS A 51 -1.17 8.21 -10.51
C HIS A 51 -0.32 7.60 -9.39
N ASN A 52 0.05 8.37 -8.36
CA ASN A 52 0.77 7.84 -7.19
C ASN A 52 -0.16 7.02 -6.30
N VAL A 53 -1.40 7.49 -6.09
CA VAL A 53 -2.43 6.73 -5.37
C VAL A 53 -2.67 5.39 -6.05
N HIS A 54 -2.83 5.38 -7.37
CA HIS A 54 -3.04 4.15 -8.13
C HIS A 54 -1.87 3.16 -8.00
N LYS A 55 -0.62 3.65 -8.16
CA LYS A 55 0.58 2.80 -7.99
C LYS A 55 0.74 2.28 -6.56
N ALA A 56 0.42 3.10 -5.56
CA ALA A 56 0.42 2.67 -4.17
C ALA A 56 -0.62 1.56 -3.93
N ASP A 57 -1.82 1.71 -4.50
CA ASP A 57 -2.89 0.72 -4.39
C ASP A 57 -2.53 -0.63 -5.05
N ASP A 58 -1.83 -0.60 -6.19
CA ASP A 58 -1.34 -1.81 -6.83
C ASP A 58 -0.27 -2.51 -5.97
N ILE A 59 0.63 -1.75 -5.34
CA ILE A 59 1.60 -2.32 -4.39
C ILE A 59 0.89 -2.91 -3.17
N LEU A 60 -0.08 -2.21 -2.58
CA LEU A 60 -0.86 -2.73 -1.45
C LEU A 60 -1.60 -4.01 -1.81
N ARG A 61 -2.18 -4.09 -3.01
CA ARG A 61 -2.80 -5.33 -3.52
C ARG A 61 -1.78 -6.45 -3.65
N ASN A 62 -0.61 -6.18 -4.22
CA ASN A 62 0.47 -7.16 -4.35
C ASN A 62 1.05 -7.62 -2.99
N LEU A 63 1.16 -6.71 -2.02
CA LEU A 63 1.58 -7.06 -0.65
C LEU A 63 0.58 -8.01 -0.01
N SER A 64 -0.72 -7.79 -0.21
CA SER A 64 -1.78 -8.62 0.36
C SER A 64 -1.76 -10.08 -0.13
N THR A 65 -1.03 -10.39 -1.20
CA THR A 65 -0.86 -11.75 -1.73
C THR A 65 0.47 -12.40 -1.35
N GLN A 66 1.33 -11.71 -0.60
CA GLN A 66 2.62 -12.21 -0.13
C GLN A 66 2.57 -12.45 1.38
N GLU A 67 3.39 -13.38 1.88
CA GLU A 67 3.57 -13.55 3.32
C GLU A 67 4.20 -12.28 3.92
N PRO A 68 3.85 -11.90 5.16
CA PRO A 68 4.36 -10.72 5.86
C PRO A 68 5.84 -10.85 6.31
N GLU A 69 6.72 -11.36 5.45
CA GLU A 69 8.13 -11.60 5.72
C GLU A 69 8.96 -10.33 5.44
N LEU A 70 9.56 -9.75 6.48
CA LEU A 70 10.15 -8.41 6.43
C LEU A 70 11.25 -8.26 5.38
N GLY A 71 12.10 -9.29 5.19
CA GLY A 71 13.21 -9.26 4.24
C GLY A 71 12.71 -9.12 2.80
N ALA A 72 11.71 -9.91 2.42
CA ALA A 72 11.09 -9.85 1.09
C ALA A 72 10.29 -8.55 0.85
N LEU A 73 9.63 -8.00 1.88
CA LEU A 73 8.73 -6.87 1.70
C LEU A 73 9.41 -5.50 1.69
N ARG A 74 10.64 -5.36 2.20
CA ARG A 74 11.32 -4.05 2.35
C ARG A 74 11.38 -3.23 1.06
N ILE A 75 11.66 -3.87 -0.08
CA ILE A 75 11.70 -3.19 -1.40
C ILE A 75 10.30 -2.68 -1.79
N HIS A 76 9.25 -3.46 -1.54
CA HIS A 76 7.87 -3.06 -1.80
C HIS A 76 7.43 -1.91 -0.87
N LEU A 77 7.79 -1.97 0.41
CA LEU A 77 7.54 -0.91 1.39
C LEU A 77 8.23 0.40 1.00
N SER A 78 9.49 0.34 0.55
CA SER A 78 10.23 1.53 0.11
C SER A 78 9.57 2.19 -1.10
N ARG A 79 9.16 1.39 -2.10
CA ARG A 79 8.40 1.91 -3.26
C ARG A 79 7.06 2.49 -2.85
N LEU A 80 6.34 1.82 -1.95
CA LEU A 80 5.07 2.29 -1.41
C LEU A 80 5.23 3.65 -0.72
N ALA A 81 6.26 3.80 0.13
CA ALA A 81 6.57 5.07 0.79
C ALA A 81 6.86 6.17 -0.23
N GLY A 82 7.65 5.87 -1.27
CA GLY A 82 7.93 6.82 -2.35
C GLY A 82 6.67 7.36 -3.04
N TYR A 83 5.65 6.52 -3.25
CA TYR A 83 4.37 6.97 -3.81
C TYR A 83 3.46 7.66 -2.80
N LEU A 84 3.53 7.29 -1.52
CA LEU A 84 2.69 7.84 -0.46
C LEU A 84 3.27 9.10 0.22
N LEU A 85 4.51 9.47 -0.07
CA LEU A 85 5.12 10.71 0.39
C LEU A 85 5.01 11.80 -0.69
N CYS A 86 4.67 13.03 -0.31
CA CYS A 86 4.58 14.10 -1.29
C CYS A 86 5.96 14.41 -1.89
N PRO A 87 6.12 14.46 -3.23
CA PRO A 87 7.41 14.63 -3.88
C PRO A 87 8.19 15.88 -3.46
N ARG A 88 7.47 16.94 -3.08
CA ARG A 88 8.04 18.25 -2.81
C ARG A 88 8.79 18.35 -1.48
N TRP A 89 8.35 17.65 -0.44
CA TRP A 89 8.77 17.95 0.94
C TRP A 89 9.14 16.77 1.82
N HIS A 90 8.64 15.55 1.55
CA HIS A 90 8.76 14.46 2.52
C HIS A 90 9.35 13.17 1.92
N GLN A 91 9.98 13.24 0.74
CA GLN A 91 10.61 12.07 0.12
C GLN A 91 11.84 11.56 0.89
N ASP A 92 12.46 12.42 1.70
CA ASP A 92 13.49 12.07 2.66
C ASP A 92 12.99 11.16 3.79
N GLN A 93 11.66 11.09 4.01
CA GLN A 93 11.05 10.23 5.02
C GLN A 93 10.79 8.79 4.54
N VAL A 94 11.29 8.39 3.36
CA VAL A 94 11.07 7.02 2.85
C VAL A 94 11.61 5.97 3.81
N SER A 95 12.87 6.09 4.26
CA SER A 95 13.46 5.08 5.15
C SER A 95 12.72 4.99 6.47
N SER A 96 12.41 6.13 7.10
CA SER A 96 11.72 6.14 8.40
C SER A 96 10.30 5.58 8.31
N MET A 97 9.61 5.78 7.18
CA MET A 97 8.31 5.15 6.96
C MET A 97 8.42 3.64 6.78
N VAL A 98 9.45 3.14 6.09
CA VAL A 98 9.69 1.69 5.95
C VAL A 98 9.97 1.06 7.30
N ASP A 99 10.89 1.64 8.09
CA ASP A 99 11.25 1.09 9.40
C ASP A 99 10.03 1.04 10.34
N LYS A 100 9.21 2.11 10.35
CA LYS A 100 7.94 2.15 11.08
C LYS A 100 6.95 1.06 10.63
N TRP A 101 6.89 0.77 9.33
CA TRP A 101 6.00 -0.23 8.78
C TRP A 101 6.49 -1.66 9.05
N GLU A 102 7.79 -1.90 9.02
CA GLU A 102 8.38 -3.18 9.42
C GLU A 102 8.09 -3.48 10.90
N GLU A 103 8.21 -2.48 11.78
CA GLU A 103 7.83 -2.64 13.20
C GLU A 103 6.36 -3.02 13.36
N ARG A 104 5.47 -2.41 12.58
CA ARG A 104 4.03 -2.74 12.58
C ARG A 104 3.76 -4.15 12.10
N ILE A 105 4.42 -4.58 11.03
CA ILE A 105 4.31 -5.94 10.50
C ILE A 105 4.80 -6.94 11.55
N LYS A 106 5.99 -6.70 12.14
CA LYS A 106 6.56 -7.55 13.19
C LYS A 106 5.66 -7.68 14.41
N TYR A 107 4.97 -6.59 14.79
CA TYR A 107 4.02 -6.61 15.89
C TYR A 107 2.74 -7.39 15.55
N ALA A 108 2.26 -7.28 14.30
CA ALA A 108 1.04 -7.96 13.85
C ALA A 108 1.25 -9.46 13.56
N TYR A 109 2.47 -9.85 13.17
CA TYR A 109 2.84 -11.21 12.76
C TYR A 109 4.17 -11.61 13.42
N PRO A 110 4.14 -12.08 14.69
CA PRO A 110 5.34 -12.46 15.45
C PRO A 110 5.97 -13.78 15.01
#